data_AF-A0A370GFV1-F1
#
_entry.id   AF-A0A370GFV1-F1
#
_cell.length_a   1.000
_cell.length_b   1.000
_cell.length_c   1.000
_cell.angle_alpha   90.00
_cell.angle_beta   90.00
_cell.angle_gamma   90.00
#
_symmetry.space_group_name_H-M   'P 1'
#
loop_
_entity.id
_entity.type
_entity.pdbx_description
1 polymer ?
#
loop_
_entity_poly.entity_id
_entity_poly.type
_entity_poly.pdbx_seq_one_letter_code
_entity_poly.pdbx_strand_id
1 'polypeptide(L)'
;MGSKKKKSKNKRKQYWGLSKEERMEIARPWIKELDGENTVIAYSKKFGLNLKNSMKDLRSIGYKISSQEKVEVDKILDDKRQRKLSKKRKKEEQEERRLAELYDFDETFAFIAGYTEGGAPFGVTYEEMDEMDEEMDEIEDNDLPF
;
A
#
# COMPACT_ATOMS: atom_id res chain seq x y z
N MET A 1 -40.13 -4.46 -25.36
CA MET A 1 -40.21 -3.48 -24.25
C MET A 1 -39.47 -4.04 -23.04
N GLY A 2 -38.13 -3.93 -23.03
CA GLY A 2 -37.30 -4.45 -21.94
C GLY A 2 -37.04 -3.38 -20.89
N SER A 3 -37.77 -3.42 -19.78
CA SER A 3 -37.61 -2.50 -18.66
C SER A 3 -36.20 -2.63 -18.06
N LYS A 4 -35.34 -1.63 -18.27
CA LYS A 4 -34.03 -1.53 -17.59
C LYS A 4 -34.28 -1.48 -16.08
N LYS A 5 -33.93 -2.55 -15.35
CA LYS A 5 -33.91 -2.57 -13.89
C LYS A 5 -33.06 -1.39 -13.39
N LYS A 6 -33.69 -0.44 -12.69
CA LYS A 6 -32.97 0.65 -12.00
C LYS A 6 -31.99 0.01 -11.01
N LYS A 7 -30.69 0.27 -11.16
CA LYS A 7 -29.68 -0.13 -10.17
C LYS A 7 -30.12 0.42 -8.81
N SER A 8 -30.40 -0.45 -7.85
CA SER A 8 -30.63 -0.05 -6.46
C SER A 8 -29.48 0.85 -6.03
N LYS A 9 -29.76 2.11 -5.64
CA LYS A 9 -28.75 2.94 -4.97
C LYS A 9 -28.19 2.10 -3.82
N ASN A 10 -26.89 1.86 -3.82
CA ASN A 10 -26.25 0.95 -2.88
C ASN A 10 -26.41 1.55 -1.48
N LYS A 11 -27.34 1.04 -0.66
CA LYS A 11 -27.65 1.55 0.70
C LYS A 11 -26.38 1.73 1.55
N ARG A 12 -25.32 0.97 1.26
CA ARG A 12 -23.98 1.08 1.88
C ARG A 12 -23.35 2.48 1.78
N LYS A 13 -23.70 3.28 0.76
CA LYS A 13 -23.17 4.65 0.59
C LYS A 13 -24.04 5.72 1.26
N GLN A 14 -25.17 5.35 1.86
CA GLN A 14 -26.08 6.33 2.48
C GLN A 14 -25.41 7.11 3.62
N TYR A 15 -24.51 6.46 4.36
CA TYR A 15 -23.82 7.05 5.52
C TYR A 15 -22.38 7.49 5.21
N TRP A 16 -21.96 7.45 3.95
CA TRP A 16 -20.61 7.85 3.55
C TRP A 16 -20.57 9.36 3.32
N GLY A 17 -19.53 10.00 3.83
CA GLY A 17 -19.35 11.46 3.70
C GLY A 17 -20.11 12.29 4.74
N LEU A 18 -20.81 11.65 5.68
CA LEU A 18 -21.42 12.33 6.83
C LEU A 18 -20.36 12.95 7.74
N SER A 19 -20.70 14.08 8.35
CA SER A 19 -19.88 14.74 9.37
C SER A 19 -19.71 13.84 10.60
N LYS A 20 -18.71 14.10 11.43
CA LYS A 20 -18.51 13.32 12.67
C LYS A 20 -19.76 13.38 13.57
N GLU A 21 -20.37 14.55 13.69
CA GLU A 21 -21.54 14.79 14.54
C GLU A 21 -22.75 13.98 14.06
N GLU A 22 -23.09 14.07 12.76
CA GLU A 22 -24.20 13.32 12.16
C GLU A 22 -24.03 11.81 12.36
N ARG A 23 -22.81 11.30 12.17
CA ARG A 23 -22.53 9.87 12.42
C ARG A 23 -22.75 9.49 13.88
N MET A 24 -22.33 10.34 14.83
CA MET A 24 -22.50 10.08 16.25
C MET A 24 -23.97 10.10 16.66
N GLU A 25 -24.77 11.03 16.14
CA GLU A 25 -26.22 11.09 16.38
C GLU A 25 -26.92 9.82 15.92
N ILE A 26 -26.64 9.38 14.69
CA ILE A 26 -27.20 8.14 14.12
C ILE A 26 -26.70 6.90 14.88
N ALA A 27 -25.43 6.91 15.31
CA ALA A 27 -24.83 5.76 15.96
C ALA A 27 -25.32 5.54 17.40
N ARG A 28 -25.63 6.60 18.16
CA ARG A 28 -26.08 6.51 19.56
C ARG A 28 -27.22 5.51 19.80
N PRO A 29 -28.37 5.59 19.09
CA PRO A 29 -29.43 4.60 19.24
C PRO A 29 -29.02 3.25 18.63
N TRP A 30 -28.34 3.27 17.49
CA TRP A 30 -27.97 2.07 16.74
C TRP A 30 -27.01 1.13 17.49
N ILE A 31 -26.07 1.66 18.27
CA ILE A 31 -25.13 0.85 19.07
C ILE A 31 -25.87 0.04 20.14
N LYS A 32 -27.02 0.53 20.65
CA LYS A 32 -27.83 -0.18 21.65
C LYS A 32 -28.57 -1.38 21.06
N GLU A 33 -28.88 -1.31 19.77
CA GLU A 33 -29.58 -2.38 19.03
C GLU A 33 -28.61 -3.43 18.49
N LEU A 34 -27.30 -3.18 18.53
CA LEU A 34 -26.30 -4.09 17.99
C LEU A 34 -26.03 -5.22 18.97
N ASP A 35 -26.25 -6.46 18.53
CA ASP A 35 -25.96 -7.68 19.28
C ASP A 35 -25.03 -8.63 18.48
N GLY A 36 -24.10 -9.26 19.18
CA GLY A 36 -23.24 -10.33 18.65
C GLY A 36 -22.09 -9.97 17.70
N GLU A 37 -21.99 -8.74 17.16
CA GLU A 37 -20.86 -8.30 16.33
C GLU A 37 -19.96 -7.31 17.09
N ASN A 38 -18.64 -7.37 16.85
CA ASN A 38 -17.70 -6.37 17.34
C ASN A 38 -18.12 -4.96 16.88
N THR A 39 -18.40 -4.10 17.85
CA THR A 39 -19.02 -2.79 17.63
C THR A 39 -18.13 -1.90 16.77
N VAL A 40 -16.82 -2.01 16.92
CA VAL A 40 -15.84 -1.24 16.14
C VAL A 40 -15.92 -1.63 14.66
N ILE A 41 -16.01 -2.93 14.38
CA ILE A 41 -16.08 -3.47 13.02
C ILE A 41 -17.41 -3.11 12.37
N ALA A 42 -18.52 -3.32 13.10
CA ALA A 42 -19.85 -2.96 12.63
C ALA A 42 -19.92 -1.45 12.31
N TYR A 43 -19.39 -0.59 13.19
CA TYR A 43 -19.37 0.86 12.99
C TYR A 43 -18.57 1.26 11.75
N SER A 44 -17.38 0.68 11.57
CA SER A 44 -16.54 0.88 10.39
C SER A 44 -17.30 0.53 9.10
N LYS A 45 -18.02 -0.61 9.07
CA LYS A 45 -18.80 -1.05 7.91
C LYS A 45 -19.98 -0.12 7.62
N LYS A 46 -20.72 0.30 8.64
CA LYS A 46 -21.91 1.14 8.48
C LYS A 46 -21.57 2.51 7.92
N PHE A 47 -20.53 3.15 8.45
CA PHE A 47 -20.16 4.52 8.12
C PHE A 47 -19.02 4.66 7.10
N GLY A 48 -18.43 3.54 6.65
CA GLY A 48 -17.34 3.57 5.67
C GLY A 48 -16.02 4.11 6.22
N LEU A 49 -15.78 3.96 7.52
CA LEU A 49 -14.58 4.47 8.18
C LEU A 49 -13.51 3.39 8.33
N ASN A 50 -12.27 3.82 8.60
CA ASN A 50 -11.23 2.89 9.06
C ASN A 50 -11.45 2.52 10.55
N LEU A 51 -10.96 1.36 10.96
CA LEU A 51 -11.16 0.83 12.32
C LEU A 51 -10.62 1.78 13.41
N LYS A 52 -9.50 2.47 13.15
CA LYS A 52 -8.92 3.44 14.10
C LYS A 52 -9.85 4.64 14.35
N ASN A 53 -10.46 5.17 13.30
CA ASN A 53 -11.41 6.28 13.38
C ASN A 53 -12.72 5.81 14.02
N SER A 54 -13.18 4.60 13.70
CA SER A 54 -14.35 4.01 14.37
C SER A 54 -14.13 3.89 15.88
N MET A 55 -12.94 3.46 16.34
CA MET A 55 -12.63 3.44 17.77
C MET A 55 -12.67 4.84 18.40
N LYS A 56 -12.17 5.87 17.71
CA LYS A 56 -12.20 7.26 18.20
C LYS A 56 -13.62 7.80 18.32
N ASP A 57 -14.45 7.54 17.31
CA ASP A 57 -15.85 7.96 17.29
C ASP A 57 -16.64 7.25 18.40
N LEU A 58 -16.46 5.92 18.56
CA LEU A 58 -17.07 5.16 19.64
C LEU A 58 -16.66 5.65 21.04
N ARG A 59 -15.38 5.99 21.25
CA ARG A 59 -14.92 6.61 22.50
C ARG A 59 -15.55 7.98 22.73
N SER A 60 -15.73 8.78 21.67
CA SER A 60 -16.40 10.09 21.74
C SER A 60 -17.89 9.97 22.09
N ILE A 61 -18.54 8.87 21.67
CA ILE A 61 -19.92 8.53 22.03
C ILE A 61 -20.02 8.05 23.50
N GLY A 62 -18.90 7.68 24.12
CA GLY A 62 -18.86 7.10 25.47
C GLY A 62 -19.00 5.57 25.49
N TYR A 63 -18.88 4.91 24.33
CA TYR A 63 -18.90 3.45 24.25
C TYR A 63 -17.60 2.86 24.80
N LYS A 64 -17.72 1.91 25.74
CA LYS A 64 -16.58 1.21 26.33
C LYS A 64 -16.20 0.00 25.50
N ILE A 65 -15.19 0.17 24.65
CA ILE A 65 -14.64 -0.91 23.83
C ILE A 65 -13.96 -1.94 24.74
N SER A 66 -14.42 -3.19 24.66
CA SER A 66 -13.88 -4.30 25.44
C SER A 66 -12.45 -4.66 25.00
N SER A 67 -11.72 -5.38 25.86
CA SER A 67 -10.37 -5.86 25.51
C SER A 67 -10.39 -6.85 24.36
N GLN A 68 -11.43 -7.70 24.28
CA GLN A 68 -11.60 -8.68 23.19
C GLN A 68 -11.79 -7.98 21.84
N GLU A 69 -12.66 -6.97 21.78
CA GLU A 69 -12.87 -6.21 20.54
C GLU A 69 -11.59 -5.51 20.07
N LYS A 70 -10.77 -5.01 21.00
CA LYS A 70 -9.48 -4.39 20.68
C LYS A 70 -8.50 -5.39 20.07
N VAL A 71 -8.37 -6.58 20.67
CA VAL A 71 -7.47 -7.64 20.18
C VAL A 71 -7.89 -8.07 18.78
N GLU A 72 -9.19 -8.23 18.53
CA GLU A 72 -9.69 -8.59 17.20
C GLU A 72 -9.39 -7.50 16.17
N VAL A 73 -9.64 -6.24 16.51
CA VAL A 73 -9.32 -5.09 15.64
C VAL A 73 -7.83 -5.02 15.33
N ASP A 74 -6.98 -5.24 16.33
CA ASP A 74 -5.53 -5.21 16.18
C ASP A 74 -5.04 -6.33 15.25
N LYS A 75 -5.53 -7.56 15.44
CA LYS A 75 -5.26 -8.69 14.54
C LYS A 75 -5.62 -8.38 13.09
N ILE A 76 -6.79 -7.75 12.86
CA ILE A 76 -7.21 -7.35 11.51
C ILE A 76 -6.28 -6.28 10.92
N LEU A 77 -5.81 -5.33 11.74
CA LEU A 77 -4.88 -4.28 11.29
C LEU A 77 -3.51 -4.87 10.95
N ASP A 78 -3.01 -5.79 11.76
CA ASP A 78 -1.75 -6.48 11.53
C ASP A 78 -1.81 -7.38 10.30
N ASP A 79 -2.87 -8.18 10.12
CA ASP A 79 -3.06 -8.98 8.92
C ASP A 79 -3.06 -8.10 7.66
N LYS A 80 -3.71 -6.93 7.71
CA LYS A 80 -3.69 -5.96 6.60
C LYS A 80 -2.29 -5.41 6.36
N ARG A 81 -1.52 -5.13 7.42
CA ARG A 81 -0.14 -4.64 7.32
C ARG A 81 0.76 -5.70 6.68
N GLN A 82 0.69 -6.95 7.15
CA GLN A 82 1.48 -8.06 6.63
C GLN A 82 1.17 -8.34 5.15
N ARG A 83 -0.11 -8.33 4.77
CA ARG A 83 -0.51 -8.48 3.36
C ARG A 83 0.03 -7.37 2.46
N LYS A 84 0.10 -6.13 2.96
CA LYS A 84 0.69 -5.02 2.19
C LYS A 84 2.19 -5.20 2.01
N LEU A 85 2.90 -5.58 3.07
CA LEU A 85 4.35 -5.82 3.02
C LEU A 85 4.69 -6.97 2.07
N SER A 86 3.97 -8.09 2.16
CA SER A 86 4.15 -9.22 1.25
C SER A 86 3.91 -8.85 -0.22
N LYS A 87 2.87 -8.05 -0.50
CA LYS A 87 2.61 -7.55 -1.86
C LYS A 87 3.71 -6.62 -2.36
N LYS A 88 4.24 -5.75 -1.49
CA LYS A 88 5.34 -4.84 -1.84
C LYS A 88 6.58 -5.66 -2.20
N ARG A 89 6.97 -6.61 -1.35
CA ARG A 89 8.13 -7.48 -1.59
C ARG A 89 8.01 -8.28 -2.88
N LYS A 90 6.83 -8.86 -3.15
CA LYS A 90 6.59 -9.59 -4.41
C LYS A 90 6.69 -8.69 -5.64
N LYS A 91 6.28 -7.43 -5.52
CA LYS A 91 6.39 -6.46 -6.61
C LYS A 91 7.87 -6.11 -6.87
N GLU A 92 8.63 -5.88 -5.81
CA GLU A 92 10.07 -5.60 -5.88
C GLU A 92 10.82 -6.78 -6.51
N GLU A 93 10.58 -8.00 -6.06
CA GLU A 93 11.17 -9.22 -6.64
C GLU A 93 10.81 -9.40 -8.12
N GLN A 94 9.58 -9.08 -8.51
CA GLN A 94 9.16 -9.13 -9.92
C GLN A 94 9.86 -8.05 -10.76
N GLU A 95 10.08 -6.87 -10.18
CA GLU A 95 10.78 -5.76 -10.83
C GLU A 95 12.27 -6.07 -11.00
N GLU A 96 12.91 -6.58 -9.94
CA GLU A 96 14.30 -7.07 -9.97
C GLU A 96 14.48 -8.17 -11.01
N ARG A 97 13.59 -9.17 -11.03
CA ARG A 97 13.64 -10.22 -12.05
C ARG A 97 13.46 -9.66 -13.47
N ARG A 98 12.58 -8.67 -13.65
CA ARG A 98 12.39 -8.03 -14.96
C ARG A 98 13.63 -7.25 -15.39
N LEU A 99 14.33 -6.62 -14.44
CA LEU A 99 15.60 -5.94 -14.71
C LEU A 99 16.69 -6.96 -15.09
N ALA A 100 16.80 -8.07 -14.35
CA ALA A 100 17.74 -9.15 -14.68
C ALA A 100 17.44 -9.83 -16.03
N GLU A 101 16.18 -9.85 -16.49
CA GLU A 101 15.83 -10.33 -17.84
C GLU A 101 16.14 -9.31 -18.94
N LEU A 102 16.28 -8.02 -18.60
CA LEU A 102 16.55 -6.93 -19.55
C LEU A 102 18.04 -6.62 -19.69
N TYR A 103 18.80 -6.77 -18.60
CA TYR A 103 20.22 -6.46 -18.51
C TYR A 103 20.99 -7.76 -18.32
N ASP A 104 21.93 -8.02 -19.23
CA ASP A 104 22.85 -9.15 -19.15
C ASP A 104 24.20 -8.66 -18.62
N PHE A 105 24.86 -9.48 -17.81
CA PHE A 105 26.15 -9.17 -17.18
C PHE A 105 26.88 -10.48 -16.90
N ASP A 106 28.22 -10.43 -16.91
CA ASP A 106 29.07 -11.59 -16.62
C ASP A 106 30.26 -11.19 -15.75
N GLU A 107 31.29 -12.03 -15.63
CA GLU A 107 32.47 -11.74 -14.81
C GLU A 107 33.36 -10.61 -15.39
N THR A 108 33.20 -10.28 -16.68
CA THR A 108 34.01 -9.29 -17.41
C THR A 108 33.24 -7.98 -17.65
N PHE A 109 31.96 -8.09 -17.97
CA PHE A 109 31.08 -6.97 -18.32
C PHE A 109 30.09 -6.66 -17.20
N ALA A 110 30.16 -5.44 -16.67
CA ALA A 110 29.17 -4.87 -15.76
C ALA A 110 27.80 -4.66 -16.44
N PHE A 111 27.79 -4.43 -17.76
CA PHE A 111 26.58 -4.37 -18.57
C PHE A 111 26.86 -4.78 -20.01
N ILE A 112 26.22 -5.86 -20.50
CA ILE A 112 26.30 -6.31 -21.90
C ILE A 112 25.23 -5.60 -22.72
N ALA A 113 25.65 -4.73 -23.64
CA ALA A 113 24.76 -4.01 -24.55
C ALA A 113 24.24 -4.91 -25.69
N GLY A 114 24.97 -5.98 -26.01
CA GLY A 114 24.55 -6.99 -26.97
C GLY A 114 25.67 -7.97 -27.32
N TYR A 115 25.37 -8.82 -28.30
CA TYR A 115 26.30 -9.80 -28.84
C TYR A 115 26.57 -9.49 -30.31
N THR A 116 27.84 -9.58 -30.71
CA THR A 116 28.25 -9.48 -32.12
C THR A 116 27.73 -10.67 -32.93
N GLU A 117 27.80 -10.62 -34.26
CA GLU A 117 27.37 -11.70 -35.16
C GLU A 117 28.08 -13.05 -34.87
N GLY A 118 29.31 -13.00 -34.32
CA GLY A 118 30.08 -14.16 -33.88
C GLY A 118 29.77 -14.63 -32.45
N GLY A 119 28.81 -14.03 -31.76
CA GLY A 119 28.43 -14.37 -30.39
C GLY A 119 29.35 -13.83 -29.29
N ALA A 120 30.30 -12.94 -29.62
CA ALA A 120 31.12 -12.28 -28.61
C ALA A 120 30.31 -11.13 -27.96
N PRO A 121 30.22 -11.05 -26.62
CA PRO A 121 29.57 -9.96 -25.92
C PRO A 121 30.33 -8.64 -26.10
N PHE A 122 29.61 -7.52 -26.11
CA PHE A 122 30.18 -6.19 -26.00
C PHE A 122 29.30 -5.32 -25.09
N GLY A 123 29.92 -4.44 -24.34
CA GLY A 123 29.26 -3.73 -23.24
C GLY A 123 30.23 -2.89 -22.44
N VAL A 124 29.80 -2.45 -21.26
CA VAL A 124 30.61 -1.75 -20.26
C VAL A 124 31.24 -2.79 -19.34
N THR A 125 32.56 -2.74 -19.19
CA THR A 125 33.32 -3.58 -18.25
C THR A 125 33.28 -3.03 -16.83
N TYR A 126 33.63 -3.86 -15.85
CA TYR A 126 33.76 -3.36 -14.46
C TYR A 126 34.87 -2.30 -14.33
N GLU A 127 35.99 -2.48 -15.06
CA GLU A 127 37.08 -1.50 -15.08
C GLU A 127 36.60 -0.16 -15.66
N GLU A 128 35.92 -0.17 -16.81
CA GLU A 128 35.35 1.05 -17.39
C GLU A 128 34.27 1.69 -16.50
N MET A 129 33.50 0.88 -15.77
CA MET A 129 32.48 1.40 -14.85
C MET A 129 33.12 2.10 -13.64
N ASP A 130 34.14 1.49 -13.04
CA ASP A 130 34.88 2.08 -11.92
C ASP A 130 35.61 3.36 -12.36
N GLU A 131 36.21 3.38 -13.56
CA GLU A 131 36.84 4.59 -14.13
C GLU A 131 35.84 5.73 -14.35
N MET A 132 34.61 5.42 -14.82
CA MET A 132 33.55 6.42 -15.01
C MET A 132 33.03 6.96 -13.68
N ASP A 133 32.92 6.11 -12.65
CA ASP A 133 32.51 6.53 -11.31
C ASP A 133 33.58 7.44 -10.67
N GLU A 134 34.88 7.11 -10.81
CA GLU A 134 35.99 7.95 -10.36
C GLU A 134 36.05 9.31 -11.09
N GLU A 135 35.82 9.32 -12.42
CA GLU A 135 35.78 10.55 -13.21
C GLU A 135 34.59 11.45 -12.83
N MET A 136 33.45 10.85 -12.45
CA MET A 136 32.28 11.58 -11.97
C MET A 136 32.52 12.26 -10.60
N ASP A 137 33.18 11.57 -9.67
CA ASP A 137 33.53 12.10 -8.35
C ASP A 137 34.59 13.23 -8.46
N GLU A 138 35.54 13.14 -9.41
CA GLU A 138 36.55 14.17 -9.64
C GLU A 138 35.98 15.48 -10.23
N ILE A 139 34.88 15.38 -10.99
CA ILE A 139 34.16 16.56 -11.53
C ILE A 139 33.34 17.26 -10.43
N GLU A 140 32.78 16.51 -9.46
CA GLU A 140 31.97 17.09 -8.37
C GLU A 140 32.81 17.95 -7.40
N ASP A 141 34.08 17.59 -7.20
CA ASP A 141 35.02 18.34 -6.36
C ASP A 141 35.62 19.59 -7.02
N ASN A 142 35.61 19.68 -8.35
CA ASN A 142 36.36 20.71 -9.10
C ASN A 142 35.51 21.85 -9.69
N ASP A 143 34.17 21.81 -9.56
CA ASP A 143 33.26 22.77 -10.23
C ASP A 143 32.15 23.38 -9.32
N LEU A 144 32.36 23.43 -7.99
CA LEU A 144 31.54 24.27 -7.09
C LEU A 144 32.16 25.68 -7.00
N PRO A 145 31.57 26.73 -7.63
CA PRO A 145 32.02 28.09 -7.40
C PRO A 145 31.68 28.49 -5.94
N PHE A 146 32.71 28.86 -5.18
CA PHE A 146 32.61 29.53 -3.87
C PHE A 146 31.89 30.89 -3.96
#